data_AF-A0A520B7H4-F1
#
_entry.id   AF-A0A520B7H4-F1
#
_cell.length_a   1.000
_cell.length_b   1.000
_cell.length_c   1.000
_cell.angle_alpha   90.00
_cell.angle_beta   90.00
_cell.angle_gamma   90.00
#
_symmetry.space_group_name_H-M   'P 1'
#
loop_
_entity.id
_entity.type
_entity.pdbx_description
1 polymer ?
#
loop_
_entity_poly.entity_id
_entity_poly.type
_entity_poly.pdbx_seq_one_letter_code
_entity_poly.pdbx_strand_id
1 'polypeptide(L)'
;MTNTILHLGLVEDGEIELDLAALELAALDHPGIDLDDYIDELTDIEIALRAADGDAVGSVAQAEALSRVMVEEFGFSGDRTHYDDPQNADLIAVVDRRLGLPISLSILYVAMARRLGWSAMPLNTPGHVLVRLGDASDALIIDPFN
;
A
#
# COMPACT_ATOMS: atom_id res chain seq x y z
N MET A 1 14.33 -2.39 15.66
CA MET A 1 14.04 -3.57 14.82
C MET A 1 13.55 -4.78 15.62
N THR A 2 14.34 -5.54 16.40
CA THR A 2 13.85 -6.80 17.04
C THR A 2 12.63 -6.66 17.96
N ASN A 3 12.50 -5.54 18.68
CA ASN A 3 11.35 -5.31 19.56
C ASN A 3 10.08 -4.90 18.78
N THR A 4 10.23 -4.32 17.60
CA THR A 4 9.12 -3.86 16.75
C THR A 4 8.37 -5.04 16.13
N ILE A 5 9.10 -6.03 15.59
CA ILE A 5 8.47 -7.23 14.99
C ILE A 5 7.76 -8.09 16.04
N LEU A 6 8.34 -8.21 17.24
CA LEU A 6 7.66 -8.86 18.35
C LEU A 6 6.36 -8.14 18.73
N HIS A 7 6.35 -6.81 18.67
CA HIS A 7 5.14 -6.03 18.89
C HIS A 7 4.10 -6.28 17.79
N LEU A 8 4.49 -6.30 16.51
CA LEU A 8 3.59 -6.63 15.39
C LEU A 8 2.88 -7.98 15.60
N GLY A 9 3.58 -8.99 16.12
CA GLY A 9 3.00 -10.30 16.42
C GLY A 9 2.04 -10.33 17.63
N LEU A 10 1.89 -9.22 18.35
CA LEU A 10 1.03 -9.08 19.53
C LEU A 10 -0.16 -8.13 19.30
N VAL A 11 -0.21 -7.42 18.18
CA VAL A 11 -1.26 -6.47 17.81
C VAL A 11 -2.41 -7.20 17.10
N GLU A 12 -3.64 -6.72 17.26
CA GLU A 12 -4.78 -7.28 16.52
C GLU A 12 -4.70 -6.94 15.03
N ASP A 13 -5.14 -7.84 14.14
CA ASP A 13 -5.04 -7.67 12.68
C ASP A 13 -5.55 -6.30 12.17
N GLY A 14 -6.59 -5.75 12.79
CA GLY A 14 -7.18 -4.46 12.42
C GLY A 14 -6.37 -3.24 12.85
N GLU A 15 -5.49 -3.40 13.84
CA GLU A 15 -4.62 -2.35 14.37
C GLU A 15 -3.24 -2.33 13.67
N ILE A 16 -2.95 -3.30 12.81
CA ILE A 16 -1.71 -3.35 12.05
C ILE A 16 -1.73 -2.27 10.95
N GLU A 17 -0.79 -1.33 11.05
CA GLU A 17 -0.43 -0.40 9.98
C GLU A 17 0.38 -1.15 8.91
N LEU A 18 -0.31 -1.58 7.84
CA LEU A 18 0.22 -2.55 6.88
C LEU A 18 1.49 -2.09 6.16
N ASP A 19 1.57 -0.81 5.83
CA ASP A 19 2.73 -0.17 5.19
C ASP A 19 3.95 -0.19 6.12
N LEU A 20 3.80 0.28 7.36
CA LEU A 20 4.88 0.28 8.35
C LEU A 20 5.31 -1.15 8.72
N ALA A 21 4.36 -2.06 8.89
CA ALA A 21 4.65 -3.46 9.17
C ALA A 21 5.43 -4.11 8.02
N ALA A 22 5.07 -3.83 6.77
CA ALA A 22 5.78 -4.33 5.61
C ALA A 22 7.18 -3.71 5.44
N LEU A 23 7.38 -2.43 5.78
CA LEU A 23 8.72 -1.80 5.82
C LEU A 23 9.61 -2.44 6.90
N GLU A 24 9.08 -2.65 8.11
CA GLU A 24 9.82 -3.30 9.21
C GLU A 24 10.20 -4.74 8.88
N LEU A 25 9.34 -5.47 8.16
CA LEU A 25 9.66 -6.81 7.67
C LEU A 25 10.73 -6.77 6.57
N ALA A 26 10.60 -5.85 5.61
CA ALA A 26 11.62 -5.66 4.56
C ALA A 26 12.98 -5.31 5.15
N ALA A 27 13.04 -4.42 6.15
CA ALA A 27 14.28 -3.95 6.78
C ALA A 27 15.16 -5.07 7.36
N LEU A 28 14.60 -6.26 7.63
CA LEU A 28 15.37 -7.44 8.04
C LEU A 28 16.41 -7.87 7.00
N ASP A 29 16.12 -7.65 5.72
CA ASP A 29 16.99 -7.99 4.59
C ASP A 29 17.86 -6.80 4.14
N HIS A 30 17.70 -5.61 4.75
CA HIS A 30 18.44 -4.37 4.43
C HIS A 30 19.21 -3.82 5.64
N PRO A 31 20.38 -4.39 6.00
CA PRO A 31 21.13 -3.96 7.17
C PRO A 31 21.56 -2.49 7.11
N GLY A 32 21.14 -1.70 8.10
CA GLY A 32 21.52 -0.29 8.23
C GLY A 32 20.69 0.66 7.37
N ILE A 33 19.59 0.19 6.78
CA ILE A 33 18.62 1.06 6.13
C ILE A 33 17.99 2.01 7.15
N ASP A 34 17.78 3.26 6.72
CA ASP A 34 17.02 4.23 7.49
C ASP A 34 15.56 4.18 7.03
N LEU A 35 14.65 3.78 7.91
CA LEU A 35 13.24 3.68 7.58
C LEU A 35 12.54 5.05 7.58
N ASP A 36 13.15 6.07 8.20
CA ASP A 36 12.54 7.40 8.30
C ASP A 36 12.33 7.99 6.88
N ASP A 37 13.26 7.79 5.96
CA ASP A 37 13.14 8.22 4.56
C ASP A 37 11.92 7.60 3.85
N TYR A 38 11.65 6.31 4.10
CA TYR A 38 10.50 5.60 3.52
C TYR A 38 9.19 6.00 4.19
N ILE A 39 9.20 6.27 5.49
CA ILE A 39 8.05 6.77 6.24
C ILE A 39 7.67 8.17 5.77
N ASP A 40 8.66 9.03 5.51
CA ASP A 40 8.45 10.36 4.96
C ASP A 40 7.83 10.26 3.56
N GLU A 41 8.29 9.35 2.70
CA GLU A 41 7.68 9.14 1.38
C GLU A 41 6.22 8.65 1.46
N LEU A 42 5.90 7.73 2.37
CA LEU A 42 4.51 7.31 2.61
C LEU A 42 3.65 8.47 3.14
N THR A 43 4.26 9.38 3.91
CA THR A 43 3.60 10.60 4.41
C THR A 43 3.33 11.58 3.27
N ASP A 44 4.26 11.73 2.32
CA ASP A 44 4.06 12.55 1.12
C ASP A 44 2.91 12.03 0.25
N ILE A 45 2.80 10.71 0.09
CA ILE A 45 1.67 10.08 -0.61
C ILE A 45 0.34 10.41 0.11
N GLU A 46 0.31 10.29 1.44
CA GLU A 46 -0.87 10.64 2.23
C GLU A 46 -1.26 12.11 2.05
N ILE A 47 -0.30 13.03 2.07
CA ILE A 47 -0.54 14.47 1.86
C ILE A 47 -1.12 14.72 0.47
N ALA A 48 -0.56 14.11 -0.56
CA ALA A 48 -1.07 14.21 -1.93
C ALA A 48 -2.49 13.65 -2.06
N LEU A 49 -2.77 12.51 -1.44
CA LEU A 49 -4.11 11.93 -1.38
C LEU A 49 -5.10 12.83 -0.67
N ARG A 50 -4.75 13.43 0.48
CA ARG A 50 -5.62 14.38 1.18
C ARG A 50 -5.89 15.65 0.37
N ALA A 51 -4.93 16.08 -0.44
CA ALA A 51 -5.13 17.20 -1.37
C ALA A 51 -6.06 16.81 -2.54
N ALA A 52 -5.99 15.57 -3.02
CA ALA A 52 -6.87 15.03 -4.05
C ALA A 52 -8.27 14.64 -3.52
N ASP A 53 -8.39 14.33 -2.23
CA ASP A 53 -9.60 13.88 -1.53
C ASP A 53 -10.66 14.98 -1.35
N GLY A 54 -10.34 16.25 -1.64
CA GLY A 54 -11.14 17.42 -1.25
C GLY A 54 -12.65 17.39 -1.55
N ASP A 55 -13.16 16.47 -2.37
CA ASP A 55 -14.58 16.18 -2.60
C ASP A 55 -14.91 14.67 -2.82
N ALA A 56 -14.02 13.73 -2.46
CA ALA A 56 -14.18 12.31 -2.80
C ALA A 56 -15.25 11.60 -1.94
N VAL A 57 -16.51 11.74 -2.33
CA VAL A 57 -17.64 11.02 -1.70
C VAL A 57 -17.92 9.73 -2.47
N GLY A 58 -17.71 8.60 -1.79
CA GLY A 58 -18.00 7.27 -2.32
C GLY A 58 -16.80 6.59 -2.97
N SER A 59 -16.90 5.28 -3.14
CA SER A 59 -15.78 4.41 -3.52
C SER A 59 -15.19 4.71 -4.90
N VAL A 60 -15.99 5.23 -5.82
CA VAL A 60 -15.53 5.64 -7.16
C VAL A 60 -14.56 6.82 -7.08
N ALA A 61 -14.93 7.88 -6.36
CA ALA A 61 -14.07 9.05 -6.22
C ALA A 61 -12.79 8.72 -5.44
N GLN A 62 -12.88 7.84 -4.43
CA GLN A 62 -11.73 7.32 -3.69
C GLN A 62 -10.78 6.52 -4.59
N ALA A 63 -11.31 5.67 -5.48
CA ALA A 63 -10.52 4.94 -6.46
C ALA A 63 -9.83 5.87 -7.47
N GLU A 64 -10.52 6.91 -7.95
CA GLU A 64 -9.95 7.90 -8.84
C GLU A 64 -8.82 8.70 -8.17
N ALA A 65 -8.99 9.07 -6.90
CA ALA A 65 -7.94 9.73 -6.12
C ALA A 65 -6.71 8.83 -5.93
N LEU A 66 -6.92 7.56 -5.54
CA LEU A 66 -5.84 6.57 -5.42
C LEU A 66 -5.11 6.36 -6.75
N SER A 67 -5.84 6.17 -7.85
CA SER A 67 -5.24 5.97 -9.16
C SER A 67 -4.39 7.18 -9.57
N ARG A 68 -4.94 8.40 -9.43
CA ARG A 68 -4.23 9.63 -9.76
C ARG A 68 -2.94 9.78 -8.95
N VAL A 69 -3.01 9.64 -7.63
CA VAL A 69 -1.83 9.86 -6.79
C VAL A 69 -0.84 8.70 -6.93
N MET A 70 -1.28 7.46 -6.73
CA MET A 70 -0.37 6.32 -6.73
C MET A 70 0.28 6.08 -8.10
N VAL A 71 -0.49 6.19 -9.19
CA VAL A 71 -0.02 5.87 -10.54
C VAL A 71 0.51 7.11 -11.27
N GLU A 72 -0.27 8.19 -11.34
CA GLU A 72 0.11 9.34 -12.17
C GLU A 72 1.17 10.22 -11.51
N GLU A 73 1.07 10.43 -10.20
CA GLU A 73 1.99 11.31 -9.45
C GLU A 73 3.20 10.55 -8.91
N PHE A 74 2.98 9.40 -8.25
CA PHE A 74 4.04 8.61 -7.64
C PHE A 74 4.51 7.42 -8.51
N GLY A 75 3.88 7.14 -9.65
CA GLY A 75 4.43 6.21 -10.63
C GLY A 75 4.40 4.73 -10.25
N PHE A 76 3.65 4.33 -9.21
CA PHE A 76 3.53 2.93 -8.82
C PHE A 76 2.82 2.11 -9.91
N SER A 77 3.39 0.97 -10.25
CA SER A 77 2.79 0.05 -11.22
C SER A 77 3.24 -1.41 -11.02
N GLY A 78 2.53 -2.34 -11.64
CA GLY A 78 2.88 -3.75 -11.64
C GLY A 78 4.10 -4.07 -12.52
N ASP A 79 5.08 -4.82 -12.00
CA ASP A 79 6.18 -5.31 -12.83
C ASP A 79 5.76 -6.55 -13.63
N ARG A 80 5.28 -6.32 -14.85
CA ARG A 80 4.89 -7.40 -15.78
C ARG A 80 6.10 -8.07 -16.47
N THR A 81 7.25 -7.40 -16.49
CA THR A 81 8.41 -7.87 -17.24
C THR A 81 9.25 -8.82 -16.39
N HIS A 82 9.38 -8.52 -15.11
CA HIS A 82 10.14 -9.29 -14.14
C HIS A 82 9.24 -9.72 -12.98
N TYR A 83 8.08 -10.30 -13.28
CA TYR A 83 7.04 -10.62 -12.30
C TYR A 83 7.58 -11.40 -11.09
N ASP A 84 8.39 -12.44 -11.33
CA ASP A 84 8.96 -13.31 -10.30
C ASP A 84 10.21 -12.73 -9.60
N ASP A 85 10.58 -11.47 -9.87
CA ASP A 85 11.70 -10.83 -9.16
C ASP A 85 11.32 -10.65 -7.67
N PRO A 86 12.10 -11.21 -6.72
CA PRO A 86 11.80 -11.08 -5.30
C PRO A 86 11.73 -9.63 -4.82
N GLN A 87 12.38 -8.69 -5.49
CA GLN A 87 12.28 -7.26 -5.19
C GLN A 87 10.85 -6.72 -5.33
N ASN A 88 9.98 -7.38 -6.09
CA ASN A 88 8.58 -6.97 -6.21
C ASN A 88 7.74 -7.31 -4.96
N ALA A 89 8.25 -8.16 -4.05
CA ALA A 89 7.63 -8.50 -2.78
C ALA A 89 8.22 -7.74 -1.57
N ASP A 90 9.37 -7.10 -1.77
CA ASP A 90 10.10 -6.33 -0.76
C ASP A 90 9.64 -4.88 -0.77
N LEU A 91 8.99 -4.40 0.29
CA LEU A 91 8.36 -3.08 0.26
C LEU A 91 9.37 -1.95 0.10
N ILE A 92 10.60 -2.10 0.61
CA ILE A 92 11.68 -1.10 0.43
C ILE A 92 12.01 -0.99 -1.06
N ALA A 93 12.26 -2.14 -1.71
CA ALA A 93 12.55 -2.15 -3.14
C ALA A 93 11.35 -1.72 -4.00
N VAL A 94 10.12 -2.00 -3.58
CA VAL A 94 8.90 -1.56 -4.27
C VAL A 94 8.75 -0.04 -4.22
N VAL A 95 9.02 0.58 -3.08
CA VAL A 95 9.00 2.05 -2.93
C VAL A 95 10.11 2.68 -3.77
N ASP A 96 11.33 2.16 -3.72
CA ASP A 96 12.46 2.68 -4.52
C ASP A 96 12.20 2.59 -6.03
N ARG A 97 11.65 1.45 -6.50
CA ARG A 97 11.48 1.16 -7.93
C ARG A 97 10.14 1.62 -8.48
N ARG A 98 9.18 1.93 -7.61
CA ARG A 98 7.75 2.13 -7.93
C ARG A 98 7.15 0.95 -8.72
N LEU A 99 7.67 -0.25 -8.47
CA LEU A 99 7.33 -1.49 -9.16
C LEU A 99 7.10 -2.62 -8.17
N GLY A 100 5.97 -3.32 -8.25
CA GLY A 100 5.63 -4.36 -7.30
C GLY A 100 4.76 -5.49 -7.83
N LEU A 101 4.54 -6.48 -6.96
CA LEU A 101 3.57 -7.55 -7.14
C LEU A 101 2.16 -7.07 -6.80
N PRO A 102 1.12 -7.83 -7.20
CA PRO A 102 -0.26 -7.54 -6.82
C PRO A 102 -0.44 -7.37 -5.29
N ILE A 103 0.24 -8.19 -4.49
CA ILE A 103 0.14 -8.13 -3.02
C ILE A 103 0.82 -6.88 -2.42
N SER A 104 2.03 -6.53 -2.86
CA SER A 104 2.77 -5.38 -2.30
C SER A 104 2.11 -4.05 -2.69
N LEU A 105 1.64 -3.93 -3.93
CA LEU A 105 0.85 -2.76 -4.35
C LEU A 105 -0.48 -2.68 -3.61
N SER A 106 -1.15 -3.82 -3.37
CA SER A 106 -2.37 -3.84 -2.55
C SER A 106 -2.15 -3.44 -1.10
N ILE A 107 -0.99 -3.78 -0.51
CA ILE A 107 -0.61 -3.30 0.83
C ILE A 107 -0.56 -1.77 0.85
N LEU A 108 0.14 -1.15 -0.10
CA LEU A 108 0.24 0.31 -0.21
C LEU A 108 -1.15 0.95 -0.37
N TYR A 109 -1.97 0.46 -1.31
CA TYR A 109 -3.30 1.02 -1.55
C TYR A 109 -4.22 0.90 -0.34
N VAL A 110 -4.23 -0.25 0.35
CA VAL A 110 -5.06 -0.44 1.54
C VAL A 110 -4.56 0.42 2.70
N ALA A 111 -3.24 0.51 2.91
CA ALA A 111 -2.66 1.33 3.96
C ALA A 111 -3.00 2.82 3.75
N MET A 112 -2.78 3.33 2.54
CA MET A 112 -3.09 4.73 2.20
C MET A 112 -4.58 5.03 2.38
N ALA A 113 -5.46 4.20 1.84
CA ALA A 113 -6.91 4.38 2.01
C ALA A 113 -7.31 4.42 3.50
N ARG A 114 -6.72 3.54 4.34
CA ARG A 114 -6.99 3.51 5.78
C ARG A 114 -6.47 4.75 6.52
N ARG A 115 -5.32 5.30 6.14
CA ARG A 115 -4.80 6.58 6.68
C ARG A 115 -5.75 7.75 6.41
N LEU A 116 -6.47 7.73 5.29
CA LEU A 116 -7.53 8.69 4.98
C LEU A 116 -8.86 8.38 5.70
N GLY A 117 -8.93 7.30 6.48
CA GLY A 117 -10.14 6.85 7.17
C GLY A 117 -11.14 6.13 6.27
N TRP A 118 -10.74 5.74 5.06
CA TRP A 118 -11.60 5.01 4.12
C TRP A 118 -11.64 3.52 4.43
N SER A 119 -12.77 2.89 4.11
CA SER A 119 -12.97 1.45 4.21
C SER A 119 -12.23 0.75 3.07
N ALA A 120 -11.17 0.00 3.39
CA ALA A 120 -10.37 -0.72 2.40
C ALA A 120 -9.92 -2.09 2.90
N MET A 121 -10.05 -3.12 2.05
CA MET A 121 -9.66 -4.49 2.36
C MET A 121 -9.01 -5.19 1.16
N PRO A 122 -7.91 -5.95 1.37
CA PRO A 122 -7.37 -6.81 0.33
C PRO A 122 -8.32 -8.00 0.08
N LEU A 123 -8.42 -8.41 -1.17
CA LEU A 123 -9.18 -9.57 -1.64
C LEU A 123 -8.21 -10.57 -2.24
N ASN A 124 -8.12 -11.75 -1.62
CA ASN A 124 -7.35 -12.86 -2.15
C ASN A 124 -8.06 -13.48 -3.36
N THR A 125 -7.37 -13.56 -4.49
CA THR A 125 -7.83 -14.25 -5.69
C THR A 125 -6.74 -15.20 -6.20
N PRO A 126 -7.08 -16.23 -6.99
CA PRO A 126 -6.06 -17.16 -7.47
C PRO A 126 -4.94 -16.46 -8.25
N GLY A 127 -3.75 -16.42 -7.67
CA GLY A 127 -2.55 -15.83 -8.27
C GLY A 127 -2.49 -14.29 -8.26
N HIS A 128 -3.42 -13.59 -7.61
CA HIS A 128 -3.51 -12.12 -7.63
C HIS A 128 -4.18 -11.55 -6.38
N VAL A 129 -4.00 -10.27 -6.10
CA VAL A 129 -4.67 -9.57 -4.99
C VAL A 129 -5.34 -8.32 -5.53
N LEU A 130 -6.60 -8.12 -5.17
CA LEU A 130 -7.38 -6.94 -5.51
C LEU A 130 -7.69 -6.15 -4.24
N VAL A 131 -8.14 -4.91 -4.38
CA VAL A 131 -8.56 -4.07 -3.24
C VAL A 131 -10.03 -3.75 -3.36
N ARG A 132 -10.79 -4.02 -2.30
CA ARG A 132 -12.15 -3.51 -2.13
C ARG A 132 -12.10 -2.18 -1.40
N LEU A 133 -12.65 -1.14 -2.01
CA LEU A 133 -12.91 0.16 -1.41
C LEU A 133 -14.39 0.32 -1.07
N GLY A 134 -14.67 1.05 0.00
CA GLY A 134 -16.02 1.34 0.46
C GLY A 134 -16.67 0.18 1.24
N ASP A 135 -17.78 0.52 1.89
CA ASP A 135 -18.59 -0.42 2.64
C ASP A 135 -19.48 -1.27 1.72
N ALA A 136 -20.16 -2.27 2.28
CA ALA A 136 -20.94 -3.24 1.50
C ALA A 136 -22.00 -2.62 0.57
N SER A 137 -22.52 -1.42 0.87
CA SER A 137 -23.50 -0.72 0.05
C SER A 137 -22.92 0.05 -1.14
N ASP A 138 -21.61 0.31 -1.15
CA ASP A 138 -20.92 1.12 -2.15
C ASP A 138 -19.54 0.52 -2.45
N ALA A 139 -19.45 -0.81 -2.52
CA ALA A 139 -18.17 -1.49 -2.68
C ALA A 139 -17.69 -1.41 -4.14
N LEU A 140 -16.46 -0.90 -4.33
CA LEU A 140 -15.75 -0.94 -5.60
C LEU A 140 -14.52 -1.83 -5.48
N ILE A 141 -14.24 -2.63 -6.51
CA ILE A 141 -13.03 -3.44 -6.58
C ILE A 141 -12.08 -2.78 -7.58
N ILE A 142 -10.86 -2.53 -7.14
CA ILE A 142 -9.76 -2.01 -7.95
C ILE A 142 -8.60 -2.99 -7.98
N ASP A 143 -7.77 -2.88 -9.01
CA ASP A 143 -6.57 -3.69 -9.20
C ASP A 143 -5.33 -2.78 -9.17
N PRO A 144 -4.61 -2.70 -8.04
CA PRO A 144 -3.40 -1.87 -7.93
C PRO A 144 -2.28 -2.24 -8.90
N PHE A 145 -2.29 -3.46 -9.44
CA PHE A 145 -1.26 -3.92 -10.37
C PHE A 145 -1.51 -3.42 -11.81
N ASN A 146 -2.74 -3.02 -12.15
CA ASN A 146 -3.16 -2.80 -13.54
C ASN A 146 -3.57 -1.37 -13.88
#